data_AF-A0A7C8AH88-F1
#
_entry.id   AF-A0A7C8AH88-F1
#
_cell.length_a   1.000
_cell.length_b   1.000
_cell.length_c   1.000
_cell.angle_alpha   90.00
_cell.angle_beta   90.00
_cell.angle_gamma   90.00
#
_symmetry.space_group_name_H-M   'P 1'
#
loop_
_entity.id
_entity.type
_entity.pdbx_description
1 polymer ?
#
loop_
_entity_poly.entity_id
_entity_poly.type
_entity_poly.pdbx_seq_one_letter_code
_entity_poly.pdbx_strand_id
1 'polypeptide(L)'
;MGWHLFESGRAVTILEWLEGRLSNAGEKVELQKPGTPGPSGFVPYIRVDRVNYSDGSHGENFRELGNIDPWPMSPDGTGQALDRITDTNYGNDASNWQALTPSPGS
;
A
#
# COMPACT_ATOMS: atom_id res chain seq x y z
N MET A 1 -39.41 -15.54 21.16
CA MET A 1 -38.10 -15.39 21.85
C MET A 1 -37.18 -16.45 21.29
N GLY A 2 -36.08 -16.23 20.58
CA GLY A 2 -35.42 -15.07 19.98
C GLY A 2 -34.36 -15.68 19.03
N TRP A 3 -34.23 -15.13 17.83
CA TRP A 3 -33.19 -15.52 16.86
C TRP A 3 -31.87 -14.86 17.20
N HIS A 4 -30.73 -15.50 16.95
CA HIS A 4 -29.56 -14.84 16.36
C HIS A 4 -28.71 -15.85 15.56
N LEU A 5 -28.64 -15.60 14.25
CA LEU A 5 -27.68 -16.19 13.32
C LEU A 5 -26.33 -15.48 13.55
N PHE A 6 -25.26 -16.22 13.80
CA PHE A 6 -23.91 -15.65 13.74
C PHE A 6 -23.45 -15.70 12.28
N GLU A 7 -23.41 -14.54 11.60
CA GLU A 7 -22.66 -14.43 10.35
C GLU A 7 -21.16 -14.55 10.69
N SER A 8 -20.57 -15.65 10.24
CA SER A 8 -19.15 -15.94 10.36
C SER A 8 -18.34 -14.81 9.75
N GLY A 9 -17.30 -14.40 10.49
CA GLY A 9 -16.46 -13.24 10.22
C GLY A 9 -16.01 -13.11 8.77
N ARG A 10 -16.03 -11.86 8.29
CA ARG A 10 -15.43 -11.46 7.02
C ARG A 10 -14.00 -12.00 6.98
N ALA A 11 -13.77 -13.04 6.19
CA ALA A 11 -12.44 -13.45 5.82
C ALA A 11 -11.77 -12.23 5.16
N VAL A 12 -10.62 -11.80 5.68
CA VAL A 12 -9.74 -10.90 4.95
C VAL A 12 -9.21 -11.73 3.80
N THR A 13 -9.74 -11.50 2.59
CA THR A 13 -9.15 -12.09 1.39
C THR A 13 -7.82 -11.39 1.15
N ILE A 14 -6.73 -12.06 1.50
CA ILE A 14 -5.39 -11.68 1.05
C ILE A 14 -5.33 -12.07 -0.42
N LEU A 15 -5.44 -11.07 -1.29
CA LEU A 15 -5.18 -11.25 -2.72
C LEU A 15 -3.67 -11.19 -2.91
N GLU A 16 -3.02 -12.36 -2.94
CA GLU A 16 -1.65 -12.41 -3.43
C GLU A 16 -1.64 -12.08 -4.92
N TRP A 17 -0.68 -11.26 -5.34
CA TRP A 17 -0.45 -10.99 -6.75
C TRP A 17 0.12 -12.25 -7.39
N LEU A 18 -0.75 -13.03 -8.05
CA LEU A 18 -0.44 -14.37 -8.56
C LEU A 18 0.66 -14.38 -9.65
N GLU A 19 0.81 -13.29 -10.39
CA GLU A 19 1.79 -13.15 -11.47
C GLU A 19 2.33 -11.71 -11.54
N GLY A 20 3.31 -11.38 -10.71
CA GLY A 20 3.95 -10.07 -10.74
C GLY A 20 4.98 -9.88 -9.64
N ARG A 21 5.96 -9.02 -9.88
CA ARG A 21 6.81 -8.46 -8.83
C ARG A 21 6.62 -6.95 -8.89
N LEU A 22 6.54 -6.33 -7.73
CA LEU A 22 6.58 -4.87 -7.65
C LEU A 22 7.91 -4.37 -8.24
N SER A 23 7.85 -3.24 -8.94
CA SER A 23 9.06 -2.59 -9.49
C SER A 23 10.00 -2.20 -8.35
N ASN A 24 11.28 -2.55 -8.43
CA ASN A 24 12.25 -2.06 -7.44
C ASN A 24 12.54 -0.56 -7.59
N ALA A 25 12.30 0.02 -8.77
CA ALA A 25 12.57 1.43 -9.07
C ALA A 25 11.45 2.39 -8.64
N GLY A 26 10.28 1.86 -8.26
CA GLY A 26 9.09 2.66 -8.00
C GLY A 26 7.88 2.20 -8.81
N GLU A 27 6.71 2.24 -8.17
CA GLU A 27 5.41 1.91 -8.76
C GLU A 27 4.27 2.59 -7.97
N LYS A 28 3.08 2.61 -8.57
CA LYS A 28 1.85 2.98 -7.89
C LYS A 28 1.13 1.74 -7.38
N VAL A 29 0.94 1.66 -6.07
CA VAL A 29 0.14 0.62 -5.40
C VAL A 29 -1.11 1.24 -4.80
N GLU A 30 -2.26 0.59 -4.99
CA GLU A 30 -3.54 1.03 -4.43
C GLU A 30 -4.19 -0.10 -3.62
N LEU A 31 -4.64 0.24 -2.41
CA LEU A 31 -5.53 -0.61 -1.62
C LEU A 31 -6.96 -0.17 -1.84
N GLN A 32 -7.85 -1.10 -2.17
CA GLN A 32 -9.25 -0.82 -2.44
C GLN A 32 -10.16 -1.73 -1.61
N LYS A 33 -11.34 -1.23 -1.26
CA LYS A 33 -12.39 -2.01 -0.61
C LYS A 33 -13.69 -1.97 -1.42
N PRO A 34 -14.50 -3.04 -1.40
CA PRO A 34 -15.85 -3.00 -1.92
C PRO A 34 -16.66 -1.87 -1.26
N GLY A 35 -17.36 -1.09 -2.08
CA GLY A 35 -18.33 -0.09 -1.67
C GLY A 35 -19.74 -0.67 -1.53
N THR A 36 -20.73 0.21 -1.36
CA THR A 36 -22.14 -0.19 -1.31
C THR A 36 -22.61 -0.62 -2.71
N PRO A 37 -23.25 -1.80 -2.88
CA PRO A 37 -23.81 -2.20 -4.15
C PRO A 37 -24.88 -1.22 -4.65
N GLY A 38 -24.84 -0.89 -5.94
CA GLY A 38 -25.87 -0.07 -6.58
C GLY A 38 -27.16 -0.86 -6.87
N PRO A 39 -28.23 -0.21 -7.38
CA PRO A 39 -29.49 -0.86 -7.70
C PRO A 39 -29.38 -2.03 -8.69
N SER A 40 -28.34 -2.05 -9.53
CA SER A 40 -28.04 -3.13 -10.48
C SER A 40 -27.26 -4.31 -9.86
N GLY A 41 -26.90 -4.25 -8.58
CA GLY A 41 -26.01 -5.21 -7.93
C GLY A 41 -24.52 -4.99 -8.21
N PHE A 42 -24.15 -3.98 -9.01
CA PHE A 42 -22.75 -3.62 -9.22
C PHE A 42 -22.12 -3.12 -7.92
N VAL A 43 -20.96 -3.69 -7.56
CA VAL A 43 -20.18 -3.31 -6.38
C VAL A 43 -18.99 -2.46 -6.82
N PRO A 44 -18.99 -1.13 -6.59
CA PRO A 44 -17.83 -0.31 -6.89
C PRO A 44 -16.68 -0.66 -5.94
N TYR A 45 -15.44 -0.54 -6.38
CA TYR A 45 -14.28 -0.60 -5.51
C TYR A 45 -13.82 0.83 -5.19
N ILE A 46 -13.74 1.13 -3.90
CA ILE A 46 -13.38 2.43 -3.36
C ILE A 46 -11.94 2.35 -2.89
N ARG A 47 -11.09 3.26 -3.37
CA ARG A 47 -9.71 3.39 -2.92
C ARG A 47 -9.66 3.76 -1.44
N VAL A 48 -9.03 2.89 -0.65
CA VAL A 48 -8.77 3.07 0.77
C VAL A 48 -7.45 3.81 0.96
N ASP A 49 -6.44 3.42 0.19
CA ASP A 49 -5.10 4.02 0.28
C ASP A 49 -4.35 3.90 -1.05
N ARG A 50 -3.29 4.71 -1.19
CA ARG A 50 -2.39 4.70 -2.34
C ARG A 50 -1.02 5.20 -1.97
N VAL A 51 -0.01 4.51 -2.51
CA VAL A 51 1.38 4.96 -2.50
C VAL A 51 1.94 4.93 -3.92
N ASN A 52 2.64 5.99 -4.31
CA ASN A 52 3.56 6.01 -5.44
C ASN A 52 4.96 6.04 -4.81
N TYR A 53 5.55 4.86 -4.61
CA TYR A 53 6.86 4.77 -3.97
C TYR A 53 7.97 4.99 -4.99
N SER A 54 9.15 5.34 -4.50
CA SER A 54 10.40 5.46 -5.26
C SER A 54 11.51 4.69 -4.56
N ASP A 55 12.59 4.42 -5.28
CA ASP A 55 13.81 3.78 -4.80
C ASP A 55 14.84 4.75 -4.19
N GLY A 56 14.48 6.03 -4.05
CA GLY A 56 15.38 7.06 -3.51
C GLY A 56 16.39 7.59 -4.53
N SER A 57 16.30 7.22 -5.81
CA SER A 57 17.24 7.64 -6.86
C SER A 57 16.65 8.61 -7.90
N HIS A 58 15.34 8.86 -7.87
CA HIS A 58 14.61 9.61 -8.90
C HIS A 58 14.36 11.07 -8.53
N GLY A 59 15.41 11.78 -8.13
CA GLY A 59 15.33 13.16 -7.68
C GLY A 59 14.71 14.11 -8.70
N GLU A 60 14.84 13.83 -10.00
CA GLU A 60 14.23 14.61 -11.09
C GLU A 60 12.70 14.71 -11.02
N ASN A 61 12.05 13.78 -10.32
CA ASN A 61 10.60 13.78 -10.10
C ASN A 61 10.17 14.71 -8.94
N PHE A 62 11.11 15.16 -8.10
CA PHE A 62 10.86 15.93 -6.89
C PHE A 62 11.50 17.32 -6.97
N ARG A 63 11.18 18.07 -8.02
CA ARG A 63 11.73 19.41 -8.26
C ARG A 63 11.44 20.39 -7.13
N GLU A 64 10.28 20.25 -6.50
CA GLU A 64 9.86 21.01 -5.32
C GLU A 64 10.72 20.75 -4.07
N LEU A 65 11.44 19.63 -4.03
CA LEU A 65 12.37 19.24 -2.97
C LEU A 65 13.84 19.43 -3.36
N GLY A 66 14.12 20.28 -4.35
CA GLY A 66 15.49 20.55 -4.80
C GLY A 66 16.10 19.43 -5.66
N ASN A 67 15.25 18.66 -6.35
CA ASN A 67 15.61 17.46 -7.09
C ASN A 67 16.19 16.34 -6.20
N ILE A 68 15.67 16.22 -4.98
CA ILE A 68 16.06 15.17 -4.03
C ILE A 68 14.87 14.22 -3.89
N ASP A 69 15.11 12.94 -4.13
CA ASP A 69 14.14 11.89 -3.87
C ASP A 69 13.99 11.70 -2.35
N PRO A 70 12.80 11.90 -1.77
CA PRO A 70 12.61 11.81 -0.33
C PRO A 70 12.48 10.36 0.17
N TRP A 71 12.43 9.37 -0.74
CA TRP A 71 12.30 7.97 -0.36
C TRP A 71 13.63 7.38 0.14
N PRO A 72 13.60 6.46 1.14
CA PRO A 72 14.79 5.74 1.57
C PRO A 72 15.40 4.93 0.42
N MET A 73 16.73 4.99 0.26
CA MET A 73 17.45 4.25 -0.78
C MET A 73 17.79 2.81 -0.40
N SER A 74 17.92 2.50 0.90
CA SER A 74 18.35 1.17 1.33
C SER A 74 17.40 0.01 0.98
N PRO A 75 16.07 0.19 0.81
CA PRO A 75 15.22 -0.87 0.26
C PRO A 75 15.59 -1.29 -1.17
N ASP A 76 16.36 -0.48 -1.92
CA ASP A 76 16.86 -0.86 -3.24
C ASP A 76 18.09 -1.78 -3.13
N GLY A 77 17.86 -3.09 -3.31
CA GLY A 77 18.93 -4.06 -3.50
C GLY A 77 19.76 -4.43 -2.25
N THR A 78 19.53 -3.82 -1.08
CA THR A 78 20.29 -4.14 0.15
C THR A 78 19.59 -5.15 1.08
N GLY A 79 18.39 -5.60 0.71
CA GLY A 79 17.61 -6.59 1.46
C GLY A 79 16.69 -6.02 2.54
N GLN A 80 16.62 -4.69 2.68
CA GLN A 80 15.56 -4.02 3.44
C GLN A 80 14.28 -3.86 2.60
N ALA A 81 13.15 -3.62 3.26
CA ALA A 81 11.87 -3.27 2.64
C ALA A 81 11.37 -1.93 3.18
N LEU A 82 10.54 -1.26 2.38
CA LEU A 82 9.76 -0.11 2.83
C LEU A 82 8.69 -0.58 3.81
N ASP A 83 8.71 -0.02 4.99
CA ASP A 83 7.77 -0.26 6.08
C ASP A 83 7.13 1.06 6.49
N ARG A 84 5.82 1.04 6.74
CA ARG A 84 5.07 2.27 7.08
C ARG A 84 5.20 2.54 8.57
N ILE A 85 5.57 3.76 8.94
CA ILE A 85 5.76 4.15 10.35
C ILE A 85 4.41 4.27 11.07
N THR A 86 3.45 4.97 10.47
CA THR A 86 2.08 5.13 11.01
C THR A 86 1.04 4.78 9.97
N ASP A 87 0.25 3.74 10.22
CA ASP A 87 -0.69 3.17 9.24
C ASP A 87 -1.73 4.17 8.71
N THR A 88 -2.22 5.05 9.58
CA THR A 88 -3.28 6.01 9.28
C THR A 88 -2.81 7.25 8.54
N ASN A 89 -1.49 7.46 8.44
CA ASN A 89 -0.94 8.61 7.73
C ASN A 89 -1.01 8.38 6.21
N TYR A 90 -0.94 9.47 5.47
CA TYR A 90 -1.11 9.46 4.02
C TYR A 90 0.00 8.65 3.34
N GLY A 91 -0.36 7.65 2.52
CA GLY A 91 0.61 6.73 1.92
C GLY A 91 1.64 7.37 0.99
N ASN A 92 1.37 8.55 0.40
CA ASN A 92 2.35 9.26 -0.44
C ASN A 92 3.25 10.22 0.33
N ASP A 93 3.12 10.29 1.66
CA ASP A 93 4.09 11.01 2.48
C ASP A 93 5.31 10.12 2.71
N ALA A 94 6.38 10.35 1.95
CA ALA A 94 7.63 9.58 2.04
C ALA A 94 8.25 9.62 3.45
N SER A 95 7.99 10.68 4.24
CA SER A 95 8.50 10.78 5.62
C SER A 95 7.84 9.78 6.58
N ASN A 96 6.72 9.19 6.17
CA ASN A 96 6.01 8.13 6.91
C ASN A 96 6.47 6.72 6.52
N TRP A 97 7.57 6.60 5.78
CA TRP A 97 8.17 5.33 5.40
C TRP A 97 9.60 5.22 5.93
N GLN A 98 9.94 4.01 6.35
CA GLN A 98 11.28 3.66 6.81
C GLN A 98 11.75 2.38 6.13
N ALA A 99 13.07 2.19 6.11
CA ALA A 99 13.66 0.96 5.61
C ALA A 99 13.96 0.01 6.77
N LEU A 100 13.32 -1.15 6.79
CA LEU A 100 13.50 -2.17 7.83
C LEU A 100 13.87 -3.53 7.22
N THR A 101 14.42 -4.42 8.04
CA THR A 101 14.49 -5.83 7.68
C THR A 101 13.08 -6.35 7.44
N PRO A 102 12.77 -6.98 6.29
CA PRO A 102 11.44 -7.45 5.99
C PRO A 102 10.98 -8.45 7.05
N SER A 103 9.77 -8.27 7.58
CA SER A 103 9.10 -9.23 8.46
C SER A 103 7.72 -9.63 7.90
N PRO A 104 7.65 -10.24 6.70
CA PRO A 104 6.37 -10.60 6.11
C PRO A 104 5.63 -11.58 7.03
N GLY A 105 4.41 -11.22 7.43
CA GLY A 105 3.51 -12.11 8.19
C GLY A 105 3.75 -12.23 9.69
N SER A 106 4.55 -11.35 10.30
CA SER A 106 4.67 -11.22 11.76
C SER A 106 3.77 -10.13 12.33
#